data_AF-A0A0C9Y243-F1
#
_entry.id   AF-A0A0C9Y243-F1
#
_cell.length_a   1.000
_cell.length_b   1.000
_cell.length_c   1.000
_cell.angle_alpha   90.00
_cell.angle_beta   90.00
_cell.angle_gamma   90.00
#
_symmetry.space_group_name_H-M   'P 1'
#
loop_
_entity.id
_entity.type
_entity.pdbx_description
1 polymer ?
#
loop_
_entity_poly.entity_id
_entity_poly.type
_entity_poly.pdbx_seq_one_letter_code
_entity_poly.pdbx_strand_id
1 'polypeptide(L)' 'TDPNQISFMAVTAHWIECVEENTGSGSKETLQLRTNLIGFHKLPGHHTGEHFAHCFLYITDHLNITKKAIEKFYYL' A
#
# COMPACT_ATOMS: atom_id res chain seq x y z
N THR A 1 -30.18 11.44 -6.68
CA THR A 1 -28.75 11.10 -6.53
C THR A 1 -27.97 12.09 -7.35
N ASP A 2 -26.96 12.75 -6.80
CA ASP A 2 -26.13 13.71 -7.53
C ASP A 2 -25.29 12.95 -8.58
N PRO A 3 -25.41 13.26 -9.90
CA PRO A 3 -24.63 12.59 -10.95
C PRO A 3 -23.12 12.83 -10.83
N ASN A 4 -22.67 13.75 -9.98
CA ASN A 4 -21.26 14.08 -9.78
C ASN A 4 -20.61 13.38 -8.58
N GLN A 5 -21.33 12.53 -7.84
CA GLN A 5 -20.73 11.74 -6.77
C GLN A 5 -20.04 10.49 -7.32
N ILE A 6 -18.82 10.70 -7.82
CA ILE A 6 -17.91 9.62 -8.19
C ILE A 6 -17.03 9.29 -6.98
N SER A 7 -17.04 8.03 -6.60
CA SER A 7 -16.26 7.56 -5.47
C SER A 7 -14.92 7.02 -5.91
N PHE A 8 -13.91 7.17 -5.06
CA PHE A 8 -12.55 6.73 -5.32
C PHE A 8 -11.99 6.02 -4.10
N MET A 9 -11.15 5.02 -4.35
CA MET A 9 -10.34 4.35 -3.34
C MET A 9 -8.89 4.77 -3.52
N ALA A 10 -8.33 5.39 -2.48
CA ALA A 10 -6.90 5.61 -2.35
C ALA A 10 -6.31 4.55 -1.42
N VAL A 11 -5.23 3.90 -1.84
CA VAL A 11 -4.53 2.89 -1.04
C VAL A 11 -3.10 3.33 -0.83
N THR A 12 -2.68 3.40 0.43
CA THR A 12 -1.33 3.81 0.83
C THR A 12 -0.62 2.66 1.54
N ALA A 13 0.60 2.34 1.12
CA ALA A 13 1.47 1.42 1.83
C ALA A 13 2.35 2.19 2.81
N HIS A 14 2.52 1.64 4.01
CA HIS A 14 3.40 2.18 5.05
C HIS A 14 4.37 1.08 5.48
N TRP A 15 5.66 1.42 5.61
CA TRP A 15 6.67 0.49 6.08
C TRP A 15 7.81 1.21 6.79
N ILE A 16 8.57 0.46 7.59
CA ILE A 16 9.80 0.95 8.23
C ILE A 16 10.97 0.48 7.36
N GLU A 17 11.85 1.41 7.00
CA GLU A 17 13.08 1.15 6.26
C GLU A 17 14.28 1.43 7.16
N CYS A 18 15.25 0.51 7.20
CA CYS A 18 16.55 0.77 7.81
C CYS A 18 17.44 1.43 6.75
N VAL A 19 17.92 2.64 7.03
CA VAL A 19 18.76 3.42 6.13
C VAL A 19 20.11 3.62 6.79
N GLU A 20 21.19 3.37 6.04
CA GLU A 20 22.54 3.67 6.48
C GLU A 20 22.88 5.12 6.13
N GLU A 21 23.16 5.92 7.14
CA GLU A 21 23.56 7.31 7.02
C GLU A 21 25.07 7.44 7.30
N ASN A 22 25.82 7.94 6.31
CA ASN A 22 27.22 8.27 6.50
C ASN A 22 27.35 9.58 7.28
N THR A 23 27.90 9.49 8.49
CA THR A 23 28.21 10.63 9.34
C THR A 23 29.72 10.89 9.33
N GLY A 24 30.15 12.08 9.78
CA GLY A 24 31.57 12.38 9.95
C GLY A 24 32.31 11.44 10.92
N SER A 25 31.58 10.65 11.72
CA SER A 25 32.09 9.67 12.68
C SER A 25 31.98 8.20 12.22
N GLY A 26 31.55 7.94 10.99
CA GLY A 26 31.28 6.59 10.46
C GLY A 26 29.83 6.41 10.00
N SER A 27 29.43 5.18 9.68
CA SER A 27 28.04 4.91 9.29
C SER A 27 27.15 4.64 10.50
N LYS A 28 25.91 5.11 10.41
CA LYS A 28 24.87 4.92 11.43
C LYS A 28 23.60 4.42 10.76
N GLU A 29 23.00 3.38 11.30
CA GLU A 29 21.68 2.91 10.87
C GLU A 29 20.57 3.74 11.53
N THR A 30 19.62 4.21 10.73
CA THR A 30 18.42 4.91 11.18
C THR A 30 17.17 4.21 10.64
N LEU A 31 16.14 4.09 11.48
CA LEU A 31 14.83 3.59 11.05
C LEU A 31 13.98 4.76 10.57
N GLN A 32 13.52 4.71 9.34
CA GLN A 32 12.67 5.72 8.74
C GLN A 32 11.29 5.15 8.44
N LEU A 33 10.23 5.85 8.87
CA LEU A 33 8.87 5.56 8.43
C LEU A 33 8.70 6.05 6.99
N ARG A 34 8.37 5.15 6.09
CA ARG A 34 8.04 5.43 4.69
C ARG A 34 6.55 5.28 4.46
N THR A 35 6.03 6.07 3.53
CA THR A 35 4.68 5.95 3.01
C THR A 35 4.68 6.17 1.51
N ASN A 36 3.81 5.48 0.79
CA ASN A 36 3.60 5.70 -0.63
C ASN A 36 2.14 5.44 -1.02
N LEU A 37 1.61 6.26 -1.94
CA LEU A 37 0.31 6.02 -2.57
C LEU A 37 0.49 4.93 -3.63
N ILE A 38 -0.05 3.75 -3.35
CA ILE A 38 0.12 2.57 -4.21
C ILE A 38 -1.07 2.34 -5.15
N GLY A 39 -2.20 3.00 -4.91
CA GLY A 39 -3.32 2.94 -5.83
C GLY A 39 -4.28 4.09 -5.65
N PHE A 40 -4.84 4.54 -6.76
CA PHE A 40 -5.96 5.47 -6.80
C PHE A 40 -6.93 4.98 -7.87
N HIS A 41 -8.08 4.45 -7.44
CA HIS A 41 -9.01 3.76 -8.31
C HIS A 41 -10.42 4.34 -8.19
N LYS A 42 -11.07 4.59 -9.32
CA LYS A 42 -12.49 4.97 -9.36
C LYS A 42 -13.34 3.77 -8.99
N LEU A 43 -14.27 3.93 -8.06
CA LEU A 43 -15.20 2.90 -7.61
C LEU A 43 -16.55 3.09 -8.32
N PRO A 44 -16.89 2.28 -9.33
CA PRO A 44 -18.21 2.32 -9.95
C PRO A 44 -19.25 1.58 -9.11
N GLY A 45 -20.49 2.09 -9.08
CA GLY A 45 -21.62 1.35 -8.50
C GLY A 45 -21.67 1.35 -6.97
N HIS A 46 -22.23 0.29 -6.38
CA HIS A 46 -22.51 0.22 -4.94
C HIS A 46 -21.26 -0.09 -4.10
N HIS A 47 -21.20 0.52 -2.93
CA HIS A 47 -20.12 0.38 -1.95
C HIS A 47 -20.42 -0.73 -0.95
N THR A 48 -20.15 -1.98 -1.34
CA THR A 48 -20.17 -3.10 -0.40
C THR A 48 -18.75 -3.38 0.10
N GLY A 49 -18.62 -3.97 1.29
CA GLY A 49 -17.33 -4.39 1.81
C GLY A 49 -16.62 -5.39 0.88
N GLU A 50 -17.39 -6.27 0.24
CA GLU A 50 -16.89 -7.22 -0.77
C GLU A 50 -16.30 -6.49 -1.98
N HIS A 51 -17.01 -5.51 -2.54
CA HIS A 51 -16.50 -4.73 -3.67
C HIS A 51 -15.22 -3.97 -3.31
N PHE A 52 -15.13 -3.42 -2.09
CA PHE A 52 -13.90 -2.80 -1.62
C PHE A 52 -12.75 -3.78 -1.46
N ALA A 53 -13.00 -5.00 -0.95
CA ALA A 53 -11.98 -6.03 -0.85
C ALA A 53 -11.45 -6.42 -2.23
N HIS A 54 -12.33 -6.60 -3.22
CA HIS A 54 -11.91 -6.88 -4.60
C HIS A 54 -11.07 -5.74 -5.21
N CYS A 55 -11.48 -4.49 -5.00
CA CYS A 55 -10.71 -3.34 -5.48
C CYS A 55 -9.34 -3.23 -4.80
N PHE A 56 -9.28 -3.48 -3.49
CA PHE A 56 -8.03 -3.48 -2.75
C PHE A 56 -7.08 -4.57 -3.25
N LEU A 57 -7.58 -5.81 -3.38
CA LEU A 57 -6.80 -6.94 -3.92
C LEU A 57 -6.31 -6.66 -5.33
N TYR A 58 -7.16 -6.12 -6.20
CA TYR A 58 -6.77 -5.72 -7.55
C TYR A 58 -5.57 -4.76 -7.55
N ILE A 59 -5.60 -3.74 -6.69
CA ILE A 59 -4.50 -2.77 -6.54
C ILE A 59 -3.23 -3.45 -6.02
N THR A 60 -3.33 -4.27 -4.97
CA THR A 60 -2.15 -4.89 -4.33
C THR A 60 -1.55 -6.02 -5.15
N ASP A 61 -2.37 -6.79 -5.88
CA ASP A 61 -1.94 -7.85 -6.79
C ASP A 61 -1.19 -7.29 -8.01
N HIS A 62 -1.66 -6.17 -8.57
CA HIS A 62 -0.99 -5.49 -9.68
C HIS A 62 0.45 -5.09 -9.31
N LEU A 63 0.70 -4.79 -8.04
CA LEU A 63 2.01 -4.44 -7.51
C LEU A 63 2.79 -5.63 -6.96
N ASN A 64 2.27 -6.86 -7.12
CA ASN A 64 2.82 -8.10 -6.55
C ASN A 64 3.04 -8.05 -5.02
N ILE A 65 2.33 -7.17 -4.30
CA ILE A 65 2.44 -7.02 -2.84
C ILE A 65 1.85 -8.25 -2.16
N THR A 66 0.69 -8.72 -2.62
CA THR A 66 -0.02 -9.85 -2.03
C THR A 66 0.80 -11.14 -2.11
N LYS A 67 1.45 -11.40 -3.26
CA LYS A 67 2.35 -12.54 -3.44
C LYS A 67 3.53 -12.49 -2.46
N LYS A 68 4.18 -11.33 -2.33
CA LYS A 68 5.31 -11.13 -1.41
C LYS A 68 4.91 -11.27 0.05
N ALA A 69 3.71 -10.81 0.43
CA ALA A 69 3.19 -10.97 1.77
C ALA A 69 2.98 -12.45 2.10
N ILE A 70 2.33 -13.19 1.19
CA ILE A 70 2.08 -14.63 1.33
C ILE A 70 3.39 -15.41 1.48
N GLU A 71 4.39 -15.15 0.64
CA GLU A 71 5.71 -15.81 0.74
C GLU A 71 6.36 -15.58 2.12
N LYS A 72 6.27 -14.35 2.68
CA LYS A 72 6.81 -14.07 4.01
C LYS A 72 6.07 -14.79 5.15
N PHE A 73 4.77 -15.05 5.02
CA PHE A 73 4.00 -15.78 6.03
C PHE A 73 4.35 -17.28 6.09
N TYR A 74 4.84 -17.88 4.99
CA TYR A 74 5.26 -19.29 5.01
C TYR A 74 6.63 -19.53 5.67
N TYR A 75 7.39 -18.47 5.96
CA TYR A 75 8.70 -18.54 6.61
C TYR A 75 8.71 -17.97 8.04
N LEU A 76 7.52 -17.71 8.62
CA LEU A 76 7.29 -17.39 10.03
C LEU A 76 6.55 -18.54 10.71
#